data_AF-Q47WA1-F1
#
_entry.id   AF-Q47WA1-F1
#
_cell.length_a   1.000
_cell.length_b   1.000
_cell.length_c   1.000
_cell.angle_alpha   90.00
_cell.angle_beta   90.00
_cell.angle_gamma   90.00
#
_symmetry.space_group_name_H-M   'P 1'
#
loop_
_entity.id
_entity.type
_entity.pdbx_description
1 polymer ?
#
loop_
_entity_poly.entity_id
_entity_poly.type
_entity_poly.pdbx_seq_one_letter_code
_entity_poly.pdbx_strand_id
1 'polypeptide(L)'
;MKRPNLSVKNSAIRPAKQYFSIALILLLTSLSTACQVTEPTVITHNEKTITNNSVEYSQYYLTLKTLNNKQLMSEEKKLQSLMTNQLNDKTLSQSKLILLYSLPNPGLYQPYKAKSLLNEHLLASNEMSQSNLAFIMLLRDQLNIQLRLLEKQSLSDKEYNEQNDKHNVTIEQLNQQLEHVNKQLILLKKIDKNINERG
;
A
#
# COMPACT_ATOMS: atom_id res chain seq x y z
N MET A 1 -65.25 57.92 -18.83
CA MET A 1 -64.65 57.15 -17.71
C MET A 1 -65.21 55.74 -17.72
N LYS A 2 -64.41 54.74 -18.10
CA LYS A 2 -64.60 53.29 -17.84
C LYS A 2 -63.32 52.59 -18.31
N ARG A 3 -62.60 51.92 -17.40
CA ARG A 3 -61.55 50.94 -17.74
C ARG A 3 -62.24 49.63 -18.18
N PRO A 4 -61.57 48.76 -18.95
CA PRO A 4 -60.93 47.63 -18.27
C PRO A 4 -59.60 47.11 -18.88
N ASN A 5 -58.81 46.53 -17.97
CA ASN A 5 -57.93 45.36 -18.11
C ASN A 5 -56.65 45.44 -18.97
N LEU A 6 -55.52 45.70 -18.29
CA LEU A 6 -54.22 45.16 -18.70
C LEU A 6 -54.16 43.67 -18.30
N SER A 7 -54.20 42.79 -19.31
CA SER A 7 -53.85 41.38 -19.15
C SER A 7 -52.34 41.24 -19.28
N VAL A 8 -51.71 40.73 -18.23
CA VAL A 8 -50.32 40.26 -18.21
C VAL A 8 -50.17 39.08 -19.19
N LYS A 9 -49.14 39.11 -20.04
CA LYS A 9 -48.59 37.93 -20.70
C LYS A 9 -47.10 37.86 -20.42
N ASN A 10 -46.72 37.08 -19.42
CA ASN A 10 -45.36 36.57 -19.27
C ASN A 10 -45.15 35.46 -20.31
N SER A 11 -44.26 35.70 -21.28
CA SER A 11 -43.88 34.67 -22.26
C SER A 11 -42.64 33.92 -21.79
N ALA A 12 -42.77 32.60 -21.76
CA ALA A 12 -41.81 31.61 -21.29
C ALA A 12 -40.57 31.52 -22.20
N ILE A 13 -39.39 31.63 -21.60
CA ILE A 13 -38.10 31.23 -22.20
C ILE A 13 -37.33 30.42 -21.15
N ARG A 14 -37.77 29.20 -20.84
CA ARG A 14 -37.05 28.29 -19.91
C ARG A 14 -37.06 26.78 -20.20
N PRO A 15 -37.81 26.18 -21.15
CA PRO A 15 -37.84 24.72 -21.23
C PRO A 15 -36.57 24.10 -21.86
N ALA A 16 -35.96 24.74 -22.86
CA ALA A 16 -34.89 24.11 -23.66
C ALA A 16 -33.60 23.81 -22.87
N LYS A 17 -33.22 24.65 -21.90
CA LYS A 17 -32.02 24.43 -21.06
C LYS A 17 -32.22 23.31 -20.04
N GLN A 18 -33.44 23.10 -19.55
CA GLN A 18 -33.74 22.02 -18.60
C GLN A 18 -33.69 20.65 -19.29
N TYR A 19 -34.24 20.52 -20.49
CA TYR A 19 -34.18 19.25 -21.23
C TYR A 19 -32.76 18.84 -21.61
N PHE A 20 -31.90 19.79 -22.00
CA PHE A 20 -30.49 19.51 -22.28
C PHE A 20 -29.71 19.06 -21.04
N SER A 21 -29.97 19.68 -19.89
CA SER A 21 -29.35 19.28 -18.63
C SER A 21 -29.82 17.90 -18.16
N ILE A 22 -31.09 17.57 -18.34
CA ILE A 22 -31.64 16.25 -17.95
C ILE A 22 -31.07 15.15 -18.87
N ALA A 23 -30.96 15.41 -20.17
CA ALA A 23 -30.35 14.47 -21.11
C ALA A 23 -28.86 14.22 -20.79
N LEU A 24 -28.12 15.26 -20.42
CA LEU A 24 -26.71 15.13 -20.01
C LEU A 24 -26.56 14.31 -18.72
N ILE A 25 -27.43 14.53 -17.73
CA ILE A 25 -27.43 13.77 -16.47
C ILE A 25 -27.77 12.30 -16.73
N LEU A 26 -28.77 12.01 -17.57
CA LEU A 26 -29.12 10.63 -17.97
C LEU A 26 -27.94 9.94 -18.67
N LEU A 27 -27.24 10.63 -19.57
CA LEU A 27 -26.06 10.09 -20.26
C LEU A 27 -24.92 9.79 -19.27
N LEU A 28 -24.65 10.69 -18.31
CA LEU A 28 -23.63 10.49 -17.27
C LEU A 28 -23.98 9.33 -16.31
N THR A 29 -25.26 9.14 -16.00
CA THR A 29 -25.68 7.99 -15.18
C THR A 29 -25.53 6.65 -15.91
N SER A 30 -25.72 6.62 -17.24
CA SER A 30 -25.49 5.41 -18.05
C SER A 30 -24.00 5.07 -18.26
N LEU A 31 -23.09 6.04 -18.19
CA LEU A 31 -21.65 5.78 -18.20
C LEU A 31 -21.15 5.28 -16.83
N SER A 32 -21.86 5.61 -15.75
CA SER A 32 -21.48 5.22 -14.39
C SER A 32 -21.81 3.76 -14.05
N THR A 33 -22.67 3.10 -14.83
CA THR A 33 -22.96 1.66 -14.70
C THR A 33 -21.85 0.75 -15.22
N ALA A 34 -20.79 1.30 -15.84
CA ALA A 34 -19.61 0.54 -16.25
C ALA A 34 -18.56 0.36 -15.13
N CYS A 35 -18.79 0.93 -13.95
CA CYS A 35 -17.95 0.71 -12.76
C CYS A 35 -18.57 -0.38 -11.87
N GLN A 36 -18.83 -1.56 -12.45
CA GLN A 36 -18.99 -2.75 -11.62
C GLN A 36 -17.59 -3.17 -11.17
N VAL A 37 -17.30 -2.97 -9.89
CA VAL A 37 -16.26 -3.71 -9.17
C VAL A 37 -16.51 -5.18 -9.50
N THR A 38 -15.55 -5.83 -10.13
CA THR A 38 -15.58 -7.26 -10.40
C THR A 38 -15.84 -7.97 -9.08
N GLU A 39 -17.07 -8.45 -8.88
CA GLU A 39 -17.37 -9.38 -7.80
C GLU A 39 -16.39 -10.56 -7.93
N PRO A 40 -15.85 -11.08 -6.82
CA PRO A 40 -15.01 -12.25 -6.89
C PRO A 40 -15.91 -13.40 -7.35
N THR A 41 -15.73 -13.81 -8.60
CA THR A 41 -16.33 -15.02 -9.13
C THR A 41 -15.99 -16.13 -8.15
N VAL A 42 -16.99 -16.65 -7.44
CA VAL A 42 -16.86 -17.87 -6.67
C VAL A 42 -16.56 -18.96 -7.69
N ILE A 43 -15.28 -19.25 -7.91
CA ILE A 43 -14.84 -20.38 -8.72
C ILE A 43 -15.27 -21.62 -7.96
N THR A 44 -16.46 -22.10 -8.30
CA THR A 44 -16.85 -23.47 -8.01
C THR A 44 -15.84 -24.34 -8.76
N HIS A 45 -15.09 -25.16 -8.03
CA HIS A 45 -14.16 -26.14 -8.59
C HIS A 45 -14.92 -27.15 -9.45
N ASN A 46 -15.24 -26.76 -10.68
CA ASN A 46 -15.71 -27.67 -11.72
C ASN A 46 -14.56 -27.85 -12.69
N GLU A 47 -13.83 -28.92 -12.43
CA GLU A 47 -12.73 -29.46 -13.22
C GLU A 47 -13.26 -29.94 -14.58
N LYS A 48 -13.56 -29.02 -15.51
CA LYS A 48 -13.75 -29.35 -16.92
C LYS A 48 -13.76 -28.10 -17.79
N THR A 49 -12.62 -27.80 -18.42
CA THR A 49 -12.40 -27.73 -19.88
C THR A 49 -10.99 -27.19 -20.08
N ILE A 50 -9.98 -28.07 -20.07
CA ILE A 50 -8.58 -27.72 -20.33
C ILE A 50 -8.33 -27.92 -21.82
N THR A 51 -8.31 -26.83 -22.57
CA THR A 51 -7.58 -26.74 -23.85
C THR A 51 -6.88 -25.39 -23.88
N ASN A 52 -5.71 -25.35 -23.22
CA ASN A 52 -4.56 -24.44 -23.31
C ASN A 52 -4.02 -24.13 -21.90
N ASN A 53 -2.94 -24.84 -21.54
CA ASN A 53 -2.27 -24.90 -20.22
C ASN A 53 -1.59 -23.59 -19.74
N SER A 54 -2.12 -22.41 -20.08
CA SER A 54 -1.57 -21.14 -19.63
C SER A 54 -2.31 -20.65 -18.39
N VAL A 55 -1.70 -20.82 -17.21
CA VAL A 55 -2.21 -20.19 -15.98
C VAL A 55 -2.13 -18.66 -16.11
N GLU A 56 -3.25 -17.96 -15.95
CA GLU A 56 -3.28 -16.50 -15.94
C GLU A 56 -2.83 -15.96 -14.57
N TYR A 57 -1.71 -15.22 -14.53
CA TYR A 57 -1.07 -14.80 -13.28
C TYR A 57 -1.84 -13.73 -12.53
N SER A 58 -2.50 -12.83 -13.26
CA SER A 58 -3.43 -11.84 -12.71
C SER A 58 -4.53 -12.51 -11.88
N GLN A 59 -5.20 -13.51 -12.45
CA GLN A 59 -6.30 -14.23 -11.80
C GLN A 59 -5.80 -15.00 -10.58
N TYR A 60 -4.66 -15.68 -10.70
CA TYR A 60 -4.07 -16.38 -9.57
C TYR A 60 -3.74 -15.41 -8.43
N TYR A 61 -3.15 -14.25 -8.74
CA TYR A 61 -2.84 -13.21 -7.76
C TYR A 61 -4.09 -12.66 -7.07
N LEU A 62 -5.19 -12.47 -7.82
CA LEU A 62 -6.49 -12.08 -7.24
C LEU A 62 -7.04 -13.17 -6.31
N THR A 63 -6.98 -14.44 -6.70
CA THR A 63 -7.38 -15.56 -5.83
C THR A 63 -6.59 -15.54 -4.53
N LEU A 64 -5.27 -15.34 -4.57
CA LEU A 64 -4.47 -15.28 -3.36
C LEU A 64 -4.92 -14.16 -2.41
N LYS A 65 -5.38 -13.01 -2.95
CA LYS A 65 -5.91 -11.92 -2.12
C LYS A 65 -7.19 -12.26 -1.37
N THR A 66 -7.95 -13.25 -1.82
CA THR A 66 -9.17 -13.73 -1.14
C THR A 66 -8.88 -14.72 -0.02
N LEU A 67 -7.69 -15.31 0.01
CA LEU A 67 -7.32 -16.34 0.98
C LEU A 67 -6.99 -15.73 2.35
N ASN A 68 -7.35 -16.45 3.41
CA ASN A 68 -6.91 -16.10 4.76
C ASN A 68 -5.47 -16.55 5.03
N ASN A 69 -4.88 -16.06 6.13
CA ASN A 69 -3.48 -16.36 6.46
C ASN A 69 -3.18 -17.86 6.57
N LYS A 70 -4.08 -18.67 7.16
CA LYS A 70 -3.87 -20.13 7.28
C LYS A 70 -3.85 -20.80 5.92
N GLN A 71 -4.74 -20.39 5.02
CA GLN A 71 -4.81 -20.89 3.65
C GLN A 71 -3.57 -20.48 2.84
N LEU A 72 -3.11 -19.23 2.99
CA LEU A 72 -1.89 -18.77 2.33
C LEU A 72 -0.64 -19.54 2.78
N MET A 73 -0.50 -19.81 4.08
CA MET A 73 0.60 -20.66 4.59
C MET A 73 0.51 -22.09 4.06
N SER A 74 -0.71 -22.63 3.91
CA SER A 74 -0.91 -23.95 3.32
C SER A 74 -0.53 -23.98 1.84
N GLU A 75 -0.90 -22.95 1.08
CA GLU A 75 -0.53 -22.81 -0.33
C GLU A 75 0.99 -22.64 -0.50
N GLU A 76 1.63 -21.86 0.38
CA GLU A 76 3.09 -21.73 0.42
C GLU A 76 3.77 -23.10 0.56
N LYS A 77 3.38 -23.88 1.57
CA LYS A 77 3.94 -25.21 1.83
C LYS A 77 3.72 -26.16 0.66
N LYS A 78 2.53 -26.13 0.07
CA LYS A 78 2.20 -26.92 -1.12
C LYS A 78 3.13 -26.56 -2.27
N LEU A 79 3.25 -25.29 -2.61
CA LEU A 79 4.12 -24.84 -3.69
C LEU A 79 5.61 -25.15 -3.44
N GLN A 80 6.08 -24.99 -2.21
CA GLN A 80 7.44 -25.39 -1.83
C GLN A 80 7.66 -26.90 -2.00
N SER A 81 6.69 -27.74 -1.62
CA SER A 81 6.81 -29.19 -1.82
C SER A 81 6.85 -29.59 -3.30
N LEU A 82 6.09 -28.90 -4.16
CA LEU A 82 6.10 -29.12 -5.61
C LEU A 82 7.44 -28.75 -6.23
N MET A 83 8.06 -27.66 -5.76
CA MET A 83 9.41 -27.25 -6.18
C MET A 83 10.49 -28.29 -5.89
N THR A 84 10.34 -29.08 -4.83
CA THR A 84 11.31 -30.13 -4.44
C THR A 84 11.03 -31.45 -5.16
N ASN A 85 9.76 -31.81 -5.35
CA ASN A 85 9.37 -33.16 -5.76
C ASN A 85 9.09 -33.31 -7.26
N GLN A 86 8.81 -32.24 -8.00
CA GLN A 86 8.40 -32.31 -9.41
C GLN A 86 9.20 -31.34 -10.30
N LEU A 87 10.01 -31.90 -11.20
CA LEU A 87 10.88 -31.11 -12.09
C LEU A 87 10.11 -30.38 -13.20
N ASN A 88 9.05 -31.01 -13.72
CA ASN A 88 8.32 -30.52 -14.90
C ASN A 88 7.42 -29.29 -14.58
N ASP A 89 6.92 -29.18 -13.36
CA ASP A 89 6.04 -28.07 -12.92
C ASP A 89 6.78 -27.02 -12.07
N LYS A 90 8.12 -27.11 -12.02
CA LYS A 90 8.96 -26.24 -11.20
C LYS A 90 8.82 -24.78 -11.58
N THR A 91 8.87 -24.47 -12.88
CA THR A 91 8.77 -23.10 -13.39
C THR A 91 7.44 -22.45 -13.01
N LEU A 92 6.32 -23.17 -13.20
CA LEU A 92 4.99 -22.68 -12.85
C LEU A 92 4.84 -22.49 -11.33
N SER A 93 5.34 -23.44 -10.55
CA SER A 93 5.32 -23.36 -9.08
C SER A 93 6.16 -22.18 -8.58
N GLN A 94 7.30 -21.91 -9.20
CA GLN A 94 8.15 -20.75 -8.92
C GLN A 94 7.41 -19.44 -9.24
N SER A 95 6.74 -19.34 -10.39
CA SER A 95 5.91 -18.16 -10.73
C SER A 95 4.82 -17.92 -9.69
N LYS A 96 4.10 -18.97 -9.27
CA LYS A 96 3.08 -18.86 -8.21
C LYS A 96 3.66 -18.43 -6.87
N LEU A 97 4.85 -18.91 -6.50
CA LEU A 97 5.55 -18.47 -5.29
C LEU A 97 5.96 -17.00 -5.35
N ILE A 98 6.45 -16.53 -6.50
CA ILE A 98 6.76 -15.11 -6.71
C ILE A 98 5.53 -14.26 -6.43
N LEU A 99 4.37 -14.65 -6.97
CA LEU A 99 3.10 -13.94 -6.75
C LEU A 99 2.70 -13.94 -5.27
N LEU A 100 2.88 -15.08 -4.58
CA LEU A 100 2.58 -15.22 -3.16
C LEU A 100 3.45 -14.30 -2.28
N TYR A 101 4.77 -14.30 -2.47
CA TYR A 101 5.68 -13.46 -1.67
C TYR A 101 5.56 -11.96 -1.99
N SER A 102 4.99 -11.62 -3.15
CA SER A 102 4.71 -10.24 -3.54
C SER A 102 3.44 -9.67 -2.90
N LEU A 103 2.64 -10.48 -2.19
CA LEU A 103 1.43 -10.01 -1.54
C LEU A 103 1.76 -9.15 -0.32
N PRO A 104 1.10 -7.99 -0.15
CA PRO A 104 1.26 -7.13 1.03
C PRO A 104 0.50 -7.72 2.23
N ASN A 105 0.90 -8.92 2.69
CA ASN A 105 0.31 -9.59 3.84
C ASN A 105 1.36 -9.76 4.95
N PRO A 106 1.10 -9.30 6.19
CA PRO A 106 2.09 -9.32 7.28
C PRO A 106 2.67 -10.70 7.61
N GLY A 107 1.98 -11.81 7.32
CA GLY A 107 2.48 -13.16 7.61
C GLY A 107 3.45 -13.74 6.57
N LEU A 108 3.43 -13.22 5.33
CA LEU A 108 4.09 -13.82 4.17
C LEU A 108 4.81 -12.81 3.27
N TYR A 109 4.74 -11.53 3.62
CA TYR A 109 5.33 -10.47 2.82
C TYR A 109 6.86 -10.55 2.86
N GLN A 110 7.44 -10.95 1.73
CA GLN A 110 8.88 -11.12 1.57
C GLN A 110 9.32 -10.51 0.24
N PRO A 111 9.30 -9.16 0.11
CA PRO A 111 9.51 -8.48 -1.17
C PRO A 111 10.90 -8.72 -1.76
N TYR A 112 11.95 -8.82 -0.93
CA TYR A 112 13.31 -9.14 -1.39
C TYR A 112 13.39 -10.55 -1.98
N LYS A 113 12.76 -11.53 -1.33
CA LYS A 113 12.71 -12.92 -1.80
C LYS A 113 11.91 -13.02 -3.10
N ALA A 114 10.75 -12.35 -3.16
CA ALA A 114 9.94 -12.25 -4.37
C ALA A 114 10.75 -11.68 -5.53
N LYS A 115 11.49 -10.59 -5.29
CA LYS A 115 12.32 -9.92 -6.30
C LYS A 115 13.46 -10.81 -6.81
N SER A 116 14.17 -11.50 -5.92
CA SER A 116 15.25 -12.42 -6.30
C SER A 116 14.72 -13.55 -7.17
N LEU A 117 13.67 -14.24 -6.71
CA LEU A 117 13.03 -15.33 -7.45
C LEU A 117 12.49 -14.86 -8.80
N LEU A 118 11.94 -13.64 -8.85
CA LEU A 118 11.43 -13.06 -10.07
C LEU A 118 12.54 -12.81 -11.11
N ASN A 119 13.66 -12.24 -10.67
CA ASN A 119 14.80 -12.03 -11.55
C ASN A 119 15.34 -13.36 -12.10
N GLU A 120 15.46 -14.39 -11.26
CA GLU A 120 15.85 -15.74 -11.70
C GLU A 120 14.86 -16.32 -12.72
N HIS A 121 13.56 -16.20 -12.45
CA HIS A 121 12.51 -16.70 -13.32
C HIS A 121 12.52 -16.02 -14.70
N LEU A 122 12.74 -14.70 -14.74
CA LEU A 122 12.84 -13.95 -15.99
C LEU A 122 14.10 -14.28 -16.81
N LEU A 123 15.17 -14.73 -16.16
CA LEU A 123 16.38 -15.19 -16.84
C LEU A 123 16.25 -16.62 -17.36
N ALA A 124 15.48 -17.46 -16.67
CA ALA A 124 15.33 -18.88 -16.96
C ALA A 124 14.12 -19.23 -17.85
N SER A 125 13.08 -18.39 -17.88
CA SER A 125 11.83 -18.67 -18.57
C SER A 125 11.60 -17.70 -19.74
N ASN A 126 11.56 -18.26 -20.96
CA ASN A 126 11.23 -17.52 -22.18
C ASN A 126 9.78 -17.75 -22.66
N GLU A 127 9.04 -18.64 -21.98
CA GLU A 127 7.71 -19.05 -22.40
C GLU A 127 6.64 -18.50 -21.46
N MET A 128 6.20 -17.28 -21.75
CA MET A 128 5.10 -16.64 -21.03
C MET A 128 4.18 -15.96 -22.03
N SER A 129 2.87 -16.04 -21.80
CA SER A 129 1.91 -15.25 -22.59
C SER A 129 2.20 -13.76 -22.44
N GLN A 130 1.88 -12.98 -23.47
CA GLN A 130 2.12 -11.53 -23.44
C GLN A 130 1.44 -10.84 -22.25
N SER A 131 0.25 -11.29 -21.86
CA SER A 131 -0.49 -10.77 -20.70
C SER A 131 0.22 -11.07 -19.38
N ASN A 132 0.69 -12.31 -19.19
CA ASN A 132 1.44 -12.69 -18.00
C ASN A 132 2.79 -11.96 -17.94
N LEU A 133 3.47 -11.77 -19.08
CA LEU A 133 4.72 -11.02 -19.14
C LEU A 133 4.51 -9.56 -18.73
N ALA A 134 3.48 -8.90 -19.29
CA ALA A 134 3.15 -7.52 -18.93
C ALA A 134 2.82 -7.41 -17.42
N PHE A 135 2.05 -8.36 -16.89
CA PHE A 135 1.73 -8.40 -15.46
C PHE A 135 2.97 -8.59 -14.59
N ILE A 136 3.88 -9.48 -14.98
CA ILE A 136 5.13 -9.74 -14.26
C ILE A 136 6.09 -8.55 -14.33
N MET A 137 6.18 -7.86 -15.48
CA MET A 137 6.96 -6.63 -15.60
C MET A 137 6.41 -5.54 -14.68
N LEU A 138 5.09 -5.35 -14.65
CA LEU A 138 4.46 -4.43 -13.71
C LEU A 138 4.77 -4.80 -12.26
N LEU A 139 4.63 -6.09 -11.91
CA LEU A 139 4.94 -6.59 -10.57
C LEU A 139 6.39 -6.31 -10.18
N ARG A 140 7.32 -6.52 -11.11
CA ARG A 140 8.75 -6.23 -10.94
C ARG A 140 8.98 -4.77 -10.59
N ASP A 141 8.31 -3.86 -11.31
CA ASP A 141 8.46 -2.43 -11.12
C ASP A 141 7.84 -1.98 -9.79
N GLN A 142 6.68 -2.55 -9.42
CA GLN A 142 6.07 -2.33 -8.10
C GLN A 142 6.95 -2.82 -6.96
N LEU A 143 7.53 -4.02 -7.07
CA LEU A 143 8.48 -4.55 -6.08
C LEU A 143 9.70 -3.63 -5.94
N ASN A 144 10.27 -3.15 -7.04
CA ASN A 144 11.40 -2.21 -7.00
C ASN A 144 11.04 -0.92 -6.25
N ILE A 145 9.85 -0.36 -6.51
CA ILE A 145 9.36 0.84 -5.81
C ILE A 145 9.24 0.55 -4.31
N GLN A 146 8.62 -0.57 -3.94
CA GLN A 146 8.46 -0.97 -2.54
C GLN A 146 9.80 -1.13 -1.82
N LEU A 147 10.77 -1.80 -2.45
CA LEU A 147 12.11 -1.97 -1.87
C LEU A 147 12.81 -0.63 -1.66
N ARG A 148 12.72 0.30 -2.61
CA ARG A 148 13.26 1.65 -2.47
C ARG A 148 12.60 2.42 -1.32
N LEU A 149 11.29 2.26 -1.14
CA LEU A 149 10.56 2.90 -0.04
C LEU A 149 10.99 2.33 1.32
N LEU A 150 11.14 1.01 1.43
CA LEU A 150 11.63 0.34 2.63
C LEU A 150 13.05 0.79 3.00
N GLU A 151 13.94 0.90 2.01
CA GLU A 151 15.29 1.39 2.22
C GLU A 151 15.30 2.85 2.70
N LYS A 152 14.53 3.72 2.04
CA LYS A 152 14.41 5.12 2.44
C LYS A 152 13.87 5.25 3.87
N GLN A 153 12.88 4.44 4.23
CA GLN A 153 12.32 4.41 5.58
C GLN A 153 13.38 3.98 6.60
N SER A 154 14.09 2.88 6.33
CA SER A 154 15.18 2.39 7.19
C SER A 154 16.28 3.45 7.42
N LEU A 155 16.67 4.17 6.37
CA LEU A 155 17.62 5.28 6.48
C LEU A 155 17.08 6.43 7.33
N SER A 156 15.82 6.83 7.10
CA SER A 156 15.16 7.88 7.88
C SER A 156 15.05 7.50 9.36
N ASP A 157 14.70 6.25 9.66
CA ASP A 157 14.59 5.75 11.03
C ASP A 157 15.96 5.75 11.72
N LYS A 158 17.01 5.38 10.99
CA LYS A 158 18.39 5.44 11.49
C LYS A 158 18.83 6.87 11.80
N GLU A 159 18.62 7.81 10.87
CA GLU A 159 18.94 9.23 11.07
C GLU A 159 18.18 9.81 12.27
N TYR A 160 16.89 9.48 12.39
CA TYR A 160 16.07 9.90 13.53
C TYR A 160 16.61 9.36 14.86
N ASN A 161 16.97 8.08 14.93
CA ASN A 161 17.53 7.47 16.13
C ASN A 161 18.90 8.08 16.49
N GLU A 162 19.79 8.27 15.52
CA GLU A 162 21.08 8.94 15.75
C GLU A 162 20.90 10.38 16.26
N GLN A 163 19.91 11.10 15.73
CA GLN A 163 19.57 12.43 16.22
C GLN A 163 19.04 12.36 17.65
N ASN A 164 18.11 11.45 17.95
CA ASN A 164 17.54 11.29 19.28
C ASN A 164 18.62 10.94 20.31
N ASP A 165 19.56 10.06 19.98
CA ASP A 165 20.69 9.70 20.85
C ASP A 165 21.57 10.92 21.15
N LYS A 166 21.87 11.75 20.14
CA LYS A 166 22.59 13.01 20.36
C LYS A 166 21.84 13.96 21.29
N HIS A 167 20.52 14.11 21.09
CA HIS A 167 19.70 14.96 21.95
C HIS A 167 19.67 14.44 23.39
N ASN A 168 19.56 13.12 23.59
CA ASN A 168 19.60 12.51 24.91
C ASN A 168 20.93 12.79 25.63
N VAL A 169 22.06 12.68 24.93
CA VAL A 169 23.38 13.03 25.49
C VAL A 169 23.45 14.51 25.86
N THR A 170 22.95 15.41 25.01
CA THR A 170 22.94 16.85 25.31
C THR A 170 22.04 17.18 26.51
N ILE A 171 20.86 16.57 26.61
CA ILE A 171 19.94 16.75 27.74
C ILE A 171 20.62 16.31 29.04
N GLU A 172 21.29 15.15 29.03
CA GLU A 172 22.02 14.64 30.20
C GLU A 172 23.14 15.60 30.64
N GLN A 173 23.92 16.12 29.68
CA GLN A 173 24.97 17.11 29.98
C GLN A 173 24.39 18.41 30.56
N LEU A 174 23.28 18.91 30.01
CA LEU A 174 22.63 20.12 30.52
C LEU A 174 22.05 19.91 31.92
N ASN A 175 21.47 18.74 32.20
CA ASN A 175 20.98 18.39 33.53
C ASN A 175 22.12 18.38 34.57
N GLN A 176 23.27 17.80 34.21
CA GLN A 176 24.45 17.80 35.09
C GLN A 176 24.97 19.22 35.36
N GLN A 177 25.03 20.08 34.34
CA GLN A 177 25.41 21.48 34.50
C GLN A 177 24.42 22.24 35.40
N LEU A 178 23.12 22.02 35.20
CA LEU A 178 22.07 22.65 36.00
C LEU A 178 22.16 22.22 37.47
N GLU A 179 22.41 20.94 37.74
CA GLU A 179 22.62 20.43 39.10
C GLU A 179 23.84 21.09 39.75
N HIS A 180 24.94 21.20 39.01
CA HIS A 180 26.16 21.85 39.49
C HIS A 180 25.92 23.33 39.83
N VAL A 181 25.29 24.09 38.94
CA VAL A 181 24.95 25.51 39.17
C VAL A 181 24.01 25.66 40.37
N ASN A 182 23.01 24.78 40.51
CA ASN A 182 22.09 24.82 41.64
C ASN A 182 22.83 24.57 42.97
N LYS A 183 23.77 23.62 43.02
CA LYS A 183 24.64 23.41 44.20
C LYS A 183 25.44 24.67 44.56
N GLN A 184 26.02 25.35 43.57
CA GLN A 184 26.76 26.60 43.80
C GLN A 184 25.85 27.71 44.33
N LEU A 185 24.64 27.84 43.80
CA LEU A 185 23.66 28.84 44.24
C LEU A 185 23.22 28.61 45.69
N ILE A 186 23.01 27.35 46.09
CA ILE A 186 22.73 26.98 47.48
C ILE A 186 23.90 27.36 48.41
N LEU A 187 25.13 27.13 47.98
CA LEU A 187 26.32 27.50 48.76
C LEU A 187 26.43 29.02 48.94
N LEU A 188 26.27 29.79 47.85
CA LEU A 188 26.23 31.25 47.89
C LEU A 188 25.15 31.76 48.85
N LYS A 189 23.93 31.21 48.76
CA LYS A 189 22.83 31.57 49.66
C LYS A 189 23.14 31.29 51.14
N LYS A 190 23.86 30.20 51.44
CA LYS A 190 24.33 29.90 52.80
C LYS A 190 25.38 30.89 53.28
N ILE A 191 26.31 31.29 52.41
CA ILE A 191 27.34 32.29 52.73
C ILE A 191 26.68 33.63 53.01
N ASP A 192 25.78 34.11 52.13
CA ASP A 192 25.05 35.37 52.33
C ASP A 192 24.31 35.39 53.66
N LYS A 193 23.61 34.30 54.00
CA LYS A 193 22.92 34.17 55.29
C LYS A 193 23.90 34.26 56.46
N ASN A 194 25.05 33.59 56.37
CA ASN A 194 26.05 33.60 57.44
C ASN A 194 26.69 34.99 57.63
N ILE A 195 26.92 35.72 56.54
CA ILE A 195 27.43 37.10 56.58
C ILE A 195 26.39 38.01 57.23
N ASN A 196 25.12 37.89 56.84
CA ASN A 196 24.03 38.72 57.37
C ASN A 196 23.67 38.42 58.84
N GLU A 197 24.08 37.26 59.37
CA GLU A 197 23.97 36.91 60.80
C GLU A 197 25.18 37.37 61.63
N ARG A 198 26.29 37.73 60.99
CA ARG A 198 27.54 38.16 61.64
C ARG A 198 27.79 39.68 61.57
N GLY A 199 27.11 40.39 60.68
CA GLY A 199 27.05 41.86 60.62
C GLY A 199 25.83 42.39 61.34
#